data_AF-A0A9E0VA59-F1
#
_entry.id   AF-A0A9E0VA59-F1
#
_cell.length_a   1.000
_cell.length_b   1.000
_cell.length_c   1.000
_cell.angle_alpha   90.00
_cell.angle_beta   90.00
_cell.angle_gamma   90.00
#
_symmetry.space_group_name_H-M   'P 1'
#
loop_
_entity.id
_entity.type
_entity.pdbx_description
1 polymer ?
#
loop_
_entity_poly.entity_id
_entity_poly.type
_entity_poly.pdbx_seq_one_letter_code
_entity_poly.pdbx_strand_id
1 'polypeptide(L)'
;MPEKIYLKFRNETGWKFFSALVAEALACLLLFAWRGRAFGGIRTLDEQWFYDPATVFGVLKDLDAIGKLPLYAVTEITLDLVFPVVYVALFVFLIVRLFPPRAGGYLLLAPLLAGAADLAENFSIAFLAFSGNPEIRPLALAVTVFSTSKWLLVYLSLLVTLGGAAFRLSGKISRT
;
A
#
# COMPACT_ATOMS: atom_id res chain seq x y z
N MET A 1 -9.98 1.37 -16.74
CA MET A 1 -8.84 1.79 -17.60
C MET A 1 -9.20 1.55 -19.06
N PRO A 2 -8.96 2.50 -19.99
CA PRO A 2 -9.19 2.30 -21.42
C PRO A 2 -8.37 1.12 -21.98
N GLU A 3 -8.98 0.28 -22.82
CA GLU A 3 -8.34 -0.93 -23.36
C GLU A 3 -7.02 -0.65 -24.08
N LYS A 4 -6.94 0.45 -24.83
CA LYS A 4 -5.70 0.88 -25.52
C LYS A 4 -4.53 1.07 -24.54
N ILE A 5 -4.78 1.67 -23.38
CA ILE A 5 -3.74 1.91 -22.36
C ILE A 5 -3.34 0.57 -21.71
N TYR A 6 -4.32 -0.30 -21.44
CA TYR A 6 -4.07 -1.62 -20.86
C TYR A 6 -3.16 -2.47 -21.75
N LEU A 7 -3.48 -2.53 -23.05
CA LEU A 7 -2.70 -3.27 -24.04
C LEU A 7 -1.32 -2.66 -24.24
N LYS A 8 -1.22 -1.33 -24.28
CA LYS A 8 0.08 -0.63 -24.35
C LYS A 8 0.96 -1.03 -23.17
N PHE A 9 0.46 -0.91 -21.94
CA PHE A 9 1.20 -1.30 -20.74
C PHE A 9 1.63 -2.78 -20.76
N ARG A 10 0.74 -3.68 -21.18
CA ARG A 10 1.02 -5.12 -21.30
C ARG A 10 2.19 -5.41 -22.25
N ASN A 11 2.29 -4.66 -23.34
CA ASN A 11 3.27 -4.88 -24.39
C ASN A 11 4.62 -4.20 -24.07
N GLU A 12 4.60 -3.05 -23.41
CA GLU A 12 5.80 -2.26 -23.11
C GLU A 12 6.51 -2.70 -21.82
N THR A 13 5.77 -3.21 -20.83
CA THR A 13 6.37 -3.68 -19.57
C THR A 13 6.71 -5.17 -19.67
N GLY A 14 7.89 -5.58 -19.22
CA GLY A 14 8.35 -6.97 -19.23
C GLY A 14 8.74 -7.49 -17.85
N TRP A 15 9.27 -8.72 -17.78
CA TRP A 15 9.74 -9.28 -16.49
C TRP A 15 10.90 -8.53 -15.86
N LYS A 16 11.72 -7.82 -16.65
CA LYS A 16 12.76 -6.91 -16.13
C LYS A 16 12.15 -5.76 -15.31
N PHE A 17 11.04 -5.19 -15.79
CA PHE A 17 10.30 -4.15 -15.07
C PHE A 17 9.72 -4.72 -13.77
N PHE A 18 9.14 -5.92 -13.81
CA PHE A 18 8.67 -6.60 -12.60
C PHE A 18 9.80 -6.86 -11.59
N SER A 19 10.97 -7.32 -12.05
CA SER A 19 12.13 -7.55 -11.18
C SER A 19 12.64 -6.25 -10.54
N ALA A 20 12.60 -5.13 -11.27
CA ALA A 20 12.91 -3.81 -10.71
C ALA A 20 11.94 -3.45 -9.58
N LEU A 21 10.62 -3.57 -9.83
CA LEU A 21 9.59 -3.34 -8.82
C LEU A 21 9.75 -4.21 -7.57
N VAL A 22 10.15 -5.47 -7.74
CA VAL A 22 10.45 -6.35 -6.59
C VAL A 22 11.68 -5.84 -5.83
N ALA A 23 12.75 -5.44 -6.52
CA ALA A 23 13.93 -4.89 -5.87
C ALA A 23 13.62 -3.59 -5.10
N GLU A 24 12.79 -2.70 -5.68
CA GLU A 24 12.31 -1.48 -5.04
C GLU A 24 11.44 -1.78 -3.82
N ALA A 25 10.56 -2.79 -3.90
CA ALA A 25 9.76 -3.22 -2.75
C ALA A 25 10.66 -3.77 -1.62
N LEU A 26 11.67 -4.59 -1.95
CA LEU A 26 12.64 -5.09 -0.98
C LEU A 26 13.45 -3.95 -0.34
N ALA A 27 13.85 -2.94 -1.12
CA ALA A 27 14.52 -1.76 -0.58
C ALA A 27 13.61 -1.00 0.40
N CYS A 28 12.32 -0.83 0.09
CA CYS A 28 11.36 -0.23 1.02
C CYS A 28 11.23 -1.06 2.32
N LEU A 29 11.15 -2.38 2.23
CA LEU A 29 11.09 -3.26 3.40
C LEU A 29 12.33 -3.14 4.30
N LEU A 30 13.52 -2.97 3.71
CA LEU A 30 14.74 -2.69 4.48
C LEU A 30 14.68 -1.33 5.18
N LEU A 31 14.14 -0.31 4.52
CA LEU A 31 13.95 1.02 5.11
C LEU A 31 12.91 0.98 6.24
N PHE A 32 11.81 0.23 6.10
CA PHE A 32 10.84 0.01 7.17
C PHE A 32 11.48 -0.72 8.37
N ALA A 33 12.26 -1.77 8.11
CA ALA A 33 12.98 -2.47 9.17
C ALA A 33 13.98 -1.56 9.91
N TRP A 34 14.66 -0.67 9.19
CA TRP A 34 15.49 0.38 9.79
C TRP A 34 14.67 1.36 10.63
N ARG A 35 13.54 1.85 10.10
CA ARG A 35 12.62 2.78 10.77
C ARG A 35 12.09 2.19 12.08
N GLY A 36 11.63 0.93 12.07
CA GLY A 36 11.15 0.24 13.27
C GLY A 36 12.22 0.12 14.36
N ARG A 37 13.49 -0.12 13.98
CA ARG A 37 14.62 -0.08 14.94
C ARG A 37 14.85 1.34 15.47
N ALA A 38 14.76 2.36 14.62
CA ALA A 38 14.91 3.75 15.01
C ALA A 38 13.81 4.22 16.00
N PHE A 39 12.65 3.58 15.98
CA PHE A 39 11.52 3.80 16.90
C PHE A 39 11.54 2.91 18.15
N GLY A 40 12.65 2.20 18.41
CA GLY A 40 12.79 1.41 19.64
C GLY A 40 11.85 0.22 19.72
N GLY A 41 11.34 -0.28 18.58
CA GLY A 41 10.40 -1.39 18.53
C GLY A 41 8.94 -1.00 18.77
N ILE A 42 8.61 0.30 18.88
CA ILE A 42 7.23 0.76 18.80
C ILE A 42 6.69 0.41 17.41
N ARG A 43 5.61 -0.37 17.39
CA ARG A 43 4.93 -0.74 16.14
C ARG A 43 4.12 0.45 15.64
N THR A 44 4.47 0.96 14.46
CA THR A 44 3.78 2.11 13.86
C THR A 44 2.39 1.73 13.36
N LEU A 45 1.59 2.73 12.96
CA LEU A 45 0.21 2.49 12.54
C LEU A 45 0.15 1.73 11.21
N ASP A 46 1.04 2.02 10.28
CA ASP A 46 1.13 1.38 8.96
C ASP A 46 1.59 -0.10 9.03
N GLU A 47 2.28 -0.48 10.11
CA GLU A 47 2.65 -1.86 10.42
C GLU A 47 1.48 -2.67 11.02
N GLN A 48 0.36 -2.02 11.33
CA GLN A 48 -0.83 -2.63 11.92
C GLN A 48 -1.92 -2.80 10.86
N TRP A 49 -2.66 -3.90 10.95
CA TRP A 49 -3.66 -4.25 9.94
C TRP A 49 -5.02 -3.60 10.22
N PHE A 50 -5.41 -3.54 11.50
CA PHE A 50 -6.65 -2.96 11.95
C PHE A 50 -6.41 -2.36 13.33
N TYR A 51 -6.88 -1.14 13.55
CA TYR A 51 -6.72 -0.43 14.81
C TYR A 51 -7.82 0.62 14.96
N ASP A 52 -8.07 1.05 16.19
CA ASP A 52 -9.06 2.07 16.50
C ASP A 52 -8.44 3.48 16.67
N PRO A 53 -9.24 4.54 16.77
CA PRO A 53 -8.71 5.89 16.97
C PRO A 53 -7.90 6.06 18.26
N ALA A 54 -8.18 5.28 19.30
CA ALA A 54 -7.42 5.35 20.55
C ALA A 54 -5.99 4.84 20.34
N THR A 55 -5.82 3.84 19.49
CA THR A 55 -4.52 3.31 19.08
C THR A 55 -3.70 4.35 18.31
N VAL A 56 -4.35 5.15 17.44
CA VAL A 56 -3.70 6.28 16.74
C VAL A 56 -3.05 7.22 17.75
N PHE A 57 -3.82 7.66 18.75
CA PHE A 57 -3.31 8.57 19.78
C PHE A 57 -2.21 7.93 20.63
N GLY A 58 -2.37 6.66 20.99
CA GLY A 58 -1.38 5.90 21.75
C GLY A 58 -0.02 5.86 21.05
N VAL A 59 -0.01 5.45 19.77
CA VAL A 59 1.24 5.36 18.99
C VAL A 59 1.89 6.74 18.82
N LEU A 60 1.12 7.78 18.48
CA LEU A 60 1.67 9.13 18.33
C LEU A 60 2.28 9.63 19.65
N LYS A 61 1.62 9.39 20.78
CA LYS A 61 2.12 9.76 22.11
C LYS A 61 3.38 8.99 22.48
N ASP A 62 3.43 7.69 22.21
CA ASP A 62 4.58 6.85 22.51
C ASP A 62 5.81 7.29 21.69
N LEU A 63 5.60 7.62 20.41
CA LEU A 63 6.65 8.16 19.54
C LEU A 63 7.10 9.56 19.97
N ASP A 64 6.20 10.41 20.45
CA ASP A 64 6.54 11.72 20.98
C ASP A 64 7.38 11.62 22.26
N ALA A 65 7.00 10.70 23.16
CA ALA A 65 7.70 10.45 24.42
C ALA A 65 9.17 10.04 24.22
N ILE A 66 9.50 9.40 23.10
CA ILE A 66 10.89 9.03 22.75
C ILE A 66 11.55 10.00 21.73
N GLY A 67 10.91 11.13 21.43
CA GLY A 67 11.41 12.16 20.51
C GLY A 67 11.48 11.73 19.05
N LYS A 68 10.66 10.75 18.64
CA LYS A 68 10.62 10.19 17.28
C LYS A 68 9.41 10.62 16.46
N LEU A 69 8.46 11.33 17.06
CA LEU A 69 7.29 11.86 16.34
C LEU A 69 7.64 12.68 15.08
N PRO A 70 8.67 13.56 15.07
CA PRO A 70 9.05 14.30 13.86
C PRO A 70 9.61 13.40 12.75
N LEU A 71 10.40 12.38 13.11
CA LEU A 71 10.91 11.41 12.14
C LEU A 71 9.76 10.60 11.54
N TYR A 72 8.81 10.18 12.36
CA TYR A 72 7.61 9.47 11.92
C TYR A 72 6.79 10.30 10.93
N ALA A 73 6.52 11.57 11.25
CA ALA A 73 5.79 12.48 10.38
C ALA A 73 6.46 12.64 9.01
N VAL A 74 7.81 12.72 8.97
CA VAL A 74 8.57 12.81 7.72
C VAL A 74 8.54 11.50 6.93
N THR A 75 8.65 10.35 7.60
CA THR A 75 8.59 9.06 6.89
C THR A 75 7.23 8.83 6.25
N GLU A 76 6.15 9.24 6.92
CA GLU A 76 4.77 9.15 6.41
C GLU A 76 4.57 9.91 5.08
N ILE A 77 5.28 11.03 4.87
CA ILE A 77 5.24 11.80 3.61
C ILE A 77 6.42 11.53 2.67
N THR A 78 7.22 10.49 2.93
CA THR A 78 8.36 10.12 2.08
C THR A 78 8.33 8.62 1.78
N LEU A 79 8.83 7.81 2.70
CA LEU A 79 8.88 6.35 2.56
C LEU A 79 7.48 5.76 2.33
N ASP A 80 6.50 6.19 3.13
CA ASP A 80 5.14 5.69 3.06
C ASP A 80 4.36 6.23 1.84
N LEU A 81 4.88 7.24 1.10
CA LEU A 81 4.32 7.62 -0.20
C LEU A 81 4.91 6.79 -1.35
N VAL A 82 6.16 6.34 -1.22
CA VAL A 82 6.83 5.54 -2.26
C VAL A 82 6.29 4.11 -2.26
N PHE A 83 6.12 3.50 -1.10
CA PHE A 83 5.74 2.09 -1.00
C PHE A 83 4.39 1.76 -1.68
N PRO A 84 3.32 2.57 -1.54
CA PRO A 84 2.08 2.38 -2.25
C PRO A 84 2.22 2.40 -3.77
N VAL A 85 3.04 3.31 -4.30
CA VAL A 85 3.30 3.36 -5.74
C VAL A 85 3.92 2.05 -6.23
N VAL A 86 4.88 1.51 -5.47
CA VAL A 86 5.58 0.27 -5.82
C VAL A 86 4.64 -0.93 -5.77
N TYR A 87 3.90 -1.15 -4.67
CA TYR A 87 3.02 -2.32 -4.58
C TYR A 87 1.83 -2.23 -5.53
N VAL A 88 1.30 -1.02 -5.79
CA VAL A 88 0.24 -0.83 -6.79
C VAL A 88 0.76 -1.19 -8.17
N ALA A 89 1.96 -0.74 -8.54
CA ALA A 89 2.58 -1.10 -9.81
C ALA A 89 2.78 -2.62 -9.94
N LEU A 90 3.18 -3.31 -8.86
CA LEU A 90 3.29 -4.77 -8.83
C LEU A 90 1.95 -5.46 -9.09
N PHE A 91 0.88 -5.09 -8.36
CA PHE A 91 -0.45 -5.67 -8.58
C PHE A 91 -0.99 -5.36 -9.97
N VAL A 92 -0.83 -4.11 -10.44
CA VAL A 92 -1.23 -3.70 -11.79
C VAL A 92 -0.53 -4.56 -12.84
N PHE A 93 0.79 -4.74 -12.72
CA PHE A 93 1.56 -5.60 -13.61
C PHE A 93 1.01 -7.03 -13.64
N LEU A 94 0.81 -7.64 -12.47
CA LEU A 94 0.29 -9.01 -12.37
C LEU A 94 -1.11 -9.13 -12.97
N ILE A 95 -2.03 -8.21 -12.65
CA ILE A 95 -3.40 -8.21 -13.18
C ILE A 95 -3.38 -8.07 -14.71
N VAL A 96 -2.53 -7.19 -15.25
CA VAL A 96 -2.39 -6.99 -16.70
C VAL A 96 -1.86 -8.26 -17.40
N ARG A 97 -0.99 -9.02 -16.73
CA ARG A 97 -0.47 -10.28 -17.27
C ARG A 97 -1.45 -11.43 -17.16
N LEU A 98 -2.25 -11.49 -16.11
CA LEU A 98 -3.11 -12.62 -15.80
C LEU A 98 -4.48 -12.55 -16.47
N PHE A 99 -5.03 -11.35 -16.68
CA PHE A 99 -6.40 -11.18 -17.15
C PHE A 99 -6.47 -10.53 -18.55
N PRO A 100 -7.58 -10.71 -19.29
CA PRO A 100 -7.83 -9.95 -20.52
C PRO A 100 -8.29 -8.52 -20.19
N PRO A 101 -8.15 -7.54 -21.10
CA PRO A 101 -8.45 -6.13 -20.84
C PRO A 101 -9.83 -5.86 -20.26
N ARG A 102 -10.86 -6.58 -20.75
CA ARG A 102 -12.24 -6.39 -20.31
C ARG A 102 -12.43 -6.70 -18.82
N ALA A 103 -11.86 -7.78 -18.31
CA ALA A 103 -11.94 -8.14 -16.89
C ALA A 103 -10.86 -7.42 -16.07
N GLY A 104 -9.62 -7.44 -16.56
CA GLY A 104 -8.47 -6.82 -15.92
C GLY A 104 -8.69 -5.33 -15.66
N GLY A 105 -9.29 -4.60 -16.59
CA GLY A 105 -9.54 -3.17 -16.44
C GLY A 105 -10.38 -2.78 -15.22
N TYR A 106 -11.31 -3.64 -14.78
CA TYR A 106 -12.08 -3.47 -13.54
C TYR A 106 -11.31 -3.98 -12.32
N LEU A 107 -10.61 -5.10 -12.45
CA LEU A 107 -9.79 -5.67 -11.37
C LEU A 107 -8.67 -4.73 -10.91
N LEU A 108 -8.19 -3.86 -11.80
CA LEU A 108 -7.23 -2.80 -11.46
C LEU A 108 -7.78 -1.77 -10.47
N LEU A 109 -9.09 -1.64 -10.29
CA LEU A 109 -9.65 -0.69 -9.32
C LEU A 109 -9.25 -1.03 -7.88
N ALA A 110 -9.15 -2.32 -7.54
CA ALA A 110 -8.80 -2.75 -6.20
C ALA A 110 -7.42 -2.22 -5.75
N PRO A 111 -6.30 -2.50 -6.45
CA PRO A 111 -5.00 -1.98 -6.03
C PRO A 111 -4.90 -0.45 -6.17
N LEU A 112 -5.55 0.16 -7.17
CA LEU A 112 -5.53 1.62 -7.32
C LEU A 112 -6.22 2.33 -6.14
N LEU A 113 -7.38 1.81 -5.69
CA LEU A 113 -8.07 2.32 -4.52
C LEU A 113 -7.32 1.99 -3.22
N ALA A 114 -6.62 0.85 -3.16
CA ALA A 114 -5.76 0.52 -2.03
C ALA A 114 -4.66 1.57 -1.86
N GLY A 115 -3.93 1.89 -2.94
CA GLY A 115 -2.89 2.91 -2.92
C GLY A 115 -3.45 4.30 -2.60
N ALA A 116 -4.62 4.66 -3.12
CA ALA A 116 -5.26 5.93 -2.78
C ALA A 116 -5.64 6.02 -1.29
N ALA A 117 -6.15 4.93 -0.71
CA ALA A 117 -6.45 4.86 0.72
C ALA A 117 -5.19 4.93 1.57
N ASP A 118 -4.10 4.27 1.16
CA ASP A 118 -2.80 4.33 1.81
C ASP A 118 -2.25 5.77 1.86
N LEU A 119 -2.19 6.43 0.71
CA LEU A 119 -1.73 7.83 0.64
C LEU A 119 -2.58 8.73 1.53
N ALA A 120 -3.91 8.57 1.53
CA ALA A 120 -4.81 9.35 2.38
C ALA A 120 -4.59 9.09 3.87
N GLU A 121 -4.34 7.84 4.26
CA GLU A 121 -3.95 7.48 5.63
C GLU A 121 -2.64 8.16 6.02
N ASN A 122 -1.58 8.01 5.22
CA ASN A 122 -0.25 8.53 5.55
C ASN A 122 -0.23 10.06 5.63
N PHE A 123 -0.91 10.76 4.71
CA PHE A 123 -1.08 12.21 4.81
C PHE A 123 -1.83 12.62 6.08
N SER A 124 -2.85 11.86 6.47
CA SER A 124 -3.63 12.15 7.68
C SER A 124 -2.82 11.90 8.96
N ILE A 125 -2.03 10.83 9.00
CA ILE A 125 -1.10 10.54 10.10
C ILE A 125 -0.03 11.63 10.19
N ALA A 126 0.61 11.98 9.07
CA ALA A 126 1.62 13.03 9.03
C ALA A 126 1.05 14.37 9.53
N PHE A 127 -0.17 14.72 9.11
CA PHE A 127 -0.85 15.92 9.60
C PHE A 127 -1.06 15.88 11.12
N LEU A 128 -1.56 14.77 11.66
CA LEU A 128 -1.70 14.60 13.12
C LEU A 128 -0.36 14.79 13.84
N ALA A 129 0.68 14.13 13.34
CA ALA A 129 2.03 14.19 13.91
C ALA A 129 2.64 15.60 13.85
N PHE A 130 2.49 16.32 12.72
CA PHE A 130 2.98 17.69 12.58
C PHE A 130 2.16 18.72 13.36
N SER A 131 0.87 18.46 13.61
CA SER A 131 0.00 19.41 14.30
C SER A 131 0.40 19.64 15.77
N GLY A 132 1.16 18.72 16.37
CA GLY A 132 1.48 18.73 17.81
C GLY A 132 0.27 18.49 18.71
N ASN A 133 -0.92 18.30 18.14
CA ASN A 133 -2.13 17.92 18.85
C ASN A 133 -2.61 16.56 18.33
N PRO A 134 -2.18 15.45 18.95
CA PRO A 134 -2.53 14.14 18.46
C PRO A 134 -4.04 13.87 18.57
N GLU A 135 -4.80 14.59 19.40
CA GLU A 135 -6.18 14.25 19.77
C GLU A 135 -7.29 14.78 18.83
N ILE A 136 -6.98 14.98 17.54
CA ILE A 136 -7.98 15.37 16.53
C ILE A 136 -8.81 14.15 16.15
N ARG A 137 -9.84 13.85 16.95
CA ARG A 137 -10.69 12.65 16.81
C ARG A 137 -11.29 12.40 15.43
N PRO A 138 -11.82 13.41 14.70
CA PRO A 138 -12.32 13.17 13.34
C PRO A 138 -11.24 12.67 12.39
N LEU A 139 -9.99 13.14 12.55
CA LEU A 139 -8.88 12.75 11.70
C LEU A 139 -8.35 11.37 12.07
N ALA A 140 -8.29 11.03 13.37
CA ALA A 140 -7.96 9.67 13.81
C ALA A 140 -8.99 8.63 13.33
N LEU A 141 -10.28 9.00 13.31
CA LEU A 141 -11.32 8.18 12.69
C LEU A 141 -11.08 7.98 11.18
N ALA A 142 -10.72 9.05 10.46
CA ALA A 142 -10.42 8.95 9.04
C ALA A 142 -9.22 8.03 8.77
N VAL A 143 -8.14 8.17 9.54
CA VAL A 143 -6.95 7.31 9.50
C VAL A 143 -7.34 5.83 9.65
N THR A 144 -8.14 5.48 10.67
CA THR A 144 -8.64 4.11 10.87
C THR A 144 -9.45 3.59 9.68
N VAL A 145 -10.33 4.42 9.11
CA VAL A 145 -11.16 4.05 7.94
C VAL A 145 -10.28 3.81 6.72
N PHE A 146 -9.32 4.69 6.46
CA PHE A 146 -8.39 4.53 5.35
C PHE A 146 -7.53 3.27 5.50
N SER A 147 -7.00 3.01 6.70
CA SER A 147 -6.21 1.81 6.98
C SER A 147 -7.01 0.53 6.75
N THR A 148 -8.23 0.48 7.29
CA THR A 148 -9.13 -0.67 7.10
C THR A 148 -9.45 -0.88 5.63
N SER A 149 -9.79 0.21 4.92
CA SER A 149 -10.12 0.16 3.49
C SER A 149 -8.93 -0.32 2.65
N LYS A 150 -7.74 0.22 2.91
CA LYS A 150 -6.47 -0.20 2.30
C LYS A 150 -6.29 -1.70 2.44
N TRP A 151 -6.30 -2.22 3.67
CA TRP A 151 -5.98 -3.63 3.90
C TRP A 151 -6.99 -4.57 3.23
N LEU A 152 -8.29 -4.24 3.28
CA LEU A 152 -9.31 -5.00 2.55
C LEU A 152 -9.04 -5.02 1.04
N LEU A 153 -8.66 -3.89 0.46
CA LEU A 153 -8.37 -3.77 -0.97
C LEU A 153 -7.04 -4.44 -1.37
N VAL A 154 -6.02 -4.42 -0.51
CA VAL A 154 -4.77 -5.16 -0.67
C VAL A 154 -5.04 -6.66 -0.66
N TYR A 155 -5.83 -7.16 0.31
CA TYR A 155 -6.20 -8.57 0.36
C TYR A 155 -7.00 -9.00 -0.87
N LEU A 156 -7.95 -8.16 -1.31
CA LEU A 156 -8.68 -8.42 -2.55
C LEU A 156 -7.72 -8.50 -3.76
N SER A 157 -6.76 -7.58 -3.86
CA SER A 157 -5.75 -7.57 -4.93
C SER A 157 -4.87 -8.83 -4.92
N LEU A 158 -4.50 -9.28 -3.72
CA LEU A 158 -3.75 -10.53 -3.52
C LEU A 158 -4.58 -11.75 -3.96
N LEU A 159 -5.84 -11.85 -3.53
CA LEU A 159 -6.73 -12.95 -3.90
C LEU A 159 -6.96 -13.01 -5.42
N VAL A 160 -7.19 -11.84 -6.06
CA VAL A 160 -7.35 -11.75 -7.51
C VAL A 160 -6.11 -12.23 -8.25
N THR A 161 -4.92 -11.78 -7.82
CA THR A 161 -3.67 -12.18 -8.48
C THR A 161 -3.32 -13.64 -8.26
N LEU A 162 -3.47 -14.16 -7.04
CA LEU A 162 -3.26 -15.58 -6.75
C LEU A 162 -4.26 -16.48 -7.49
N GLY A 163 -5.55 -16.11 -7.47
CA GLY A 163 -6.60 -16.84 -8.18
C GLY A 163 -6.39 -16.84 -9.70
N GLY A 164 -6.00 -15.69 -10.27
CA GLY A 164 -5.64 -15.58 -11.67
C GLY A 164 -4.43 -16.44 -12.05
N ALA A 165 -3.39 -16.44 -11.22
CA ALA A 165 -2.20 -17.27 -11.42
C ALA A 165 -2.52 -18.76 -11.35
N ALA A 166 -3.26 -19.20 -10.32
CA ALA A 166 -3.68 -20.59 -10.17
C ALA A 166 -4.55 -21.06 -11.34
N PHE A 167 -5.49 -20.22 -11.80
CA PHE A 167 -6.33 -20.53 -12.96
C PHE A 167 -5.48 -20.74 -14.22
N ARG A 168 -4.48 -19.88 -14.48
CA ARG A 168 -3.56 -20.04 -15.62
C ARG A 168 -2.71 -21.30 -15.52
N LEU A 169 -2.17 -21.60 -14.34
CA LEU A 169 -1.36 -22.80 -14.11
C LEU A 169 -2.18 -24.09 -14.25
N SER A 170 -3.48 -24.05 -13.94
CA SER A 170 -4.38 -25.21 -14.09
C SER A 170 -4.70 -25.59 -15.55
N GLY A 171 -4.13 -24.89 -16.55
CA GLY A 171 -4.27 -25.24 -17.96
C GLY A 171 -5.67 -24.99 -18.54
N LYS A 172 -6.58 -24.34 -17.80
CA LYS A 172 -7.91 -23.95 -18.28
C LYS A 172 -7.90 -22.81 -19.32
N ILE A 173 -6.72 -22.40 -19.79
CA ILE A 173 -6.52 -21.54 -20.95
C ILE A 173 -5.72 -22.34 -21.97
N SER A 174 -6.41 -23.22 -22.70
CA SER A 174 -6.03 -23.48 -24.09
C SER A 174 -6.08 -22.14 -24.80
N ARG A 175 -4.96 -21.77 -25.41
CA ARG A 175 -4.75 -20.63 -26.33
C ARG A 175 -6.06 -20.13 -26.96
N THR A 176 -6.49 -18.94 -26.57
CA THR A 176 -7.34 -18.07 -27.38
C THR A 176 -6.53 -16.85 -27.77
#